data_AF-A0A1G0B7A6-F1
#
_entry.id   AF-A0A1G0B7A6-F1
#
_cell.length_a   1.000
_cell.length_b   1.000
_cell.length_c   1.000
_cell.angle_alpha   90.00
_cell.angle_beta   90.00
_cell.angle_gamma   90.00
#
_symmetry.space_group_name_H-M   'P 1'
#
loop_
_entity.id
_entity.type
_entity.pdbx_description
1 polymer ?
#
loop_
_entity_poly.entity_id
_entity_poly.type
_entity_poly.pdbx_seq_one_letter_code
_entity_poly.pdbx_strand_id
1 'polypeptide(L)'
;MKKSVLILGLVAFFFASCGETKKEEIKKEVETPVEAAKEEIKTTDDYLALGKELFTSKTCVTCHQPDVKVIGPSIKDINKKYTETNGNIVAFLKGETPAIVDTDPGQVAIMKANLDGFVKNLTSEELAALAVYMNSIK
;
A
#
# COMPACT_ATOMS: atom_id res chain seq x y z
N MET A 1 -55.90 -23.81 -1.32
CA MET A 1 -56.49 -24.18 -2.63
C MET A 1 -55.40 -24.71 -3.53
N LYS A 2 -55.51 -25.99 -3.96
CA LYS A 2 -55.25 -26.50 -5.34
C LYS A 2 -53.89 -26.08 -5.96
N LYS A 3 -52.88 -26.94 -6.15
CA LYS A 3 -52.88 -28.25 -6.84
C LYS A 3 -51.51 -28.96 -6.74
N SER A 4 -51.61 -30.29 -6.60
CA SER A 4 -50.82 -31.38 -7.21
C SER A 4 -49.30 -31.50 -6.96
N VAL A 5 -48.75 -32.55 -6.31
CA VAL A 5 -48.77 -34.02 -6.58
C VAL A 5 -47.97 -34.34 -7.86
N LEU A 6 -46.96 -35.22 -7.94
CA LEU A 6 -46.81 -36.66 -7.60
C LEU A 6 -45.27 -36.98 -7.77
N ILE A 7 -44.57 -37.67 -6.84
CA ILE A 7 -44.08 -39.09 -6.93
C ILE A 7 -42.92 -39.30 -7.96
N LEU A 8 -41.81 -40.03 -7.78
CA LEU A 8 -41.48 -41.29 -7.09
C LEU A 8 -39.93 -41.44 -7.03
N GLY A 9 -39.39 -42.25 -6.11
CA GLY A 9 -38.28 -43.14 -6.44
C GLY A 9 -36.96 -42.95 -5.68
N LEU A 10 -36.89 -43.61 -4.52
CA LEU A 10 -35.67 -43.97 -3.80
C LEU A 10 -34.91 -45.07 -4.57
N VAL A 11 -33.64 -44.88 -4.94
CA VAL A 11 -32.70 -45.99 -5.23
C VAL A 11 -31.35 -45.70 -4.59
N ALA A 12 -30.81 -46.76 -4.00
CA ALA A 12 -29.82 -46.82 -2.96
C ALA A 12 -28.39 -46.35 -3.34
N PHE A 13 -27.71 -45.94 -2.28
CA PHE A 13 -26.26 -45.88 -2.11
C PHE A 13 -25.60 -47.25 -2.42
N PHE A 14 -24.30 -47.24 -2.77
CA PHE A 14 -23.21 -48.13 -2.29
C PHE A 14 -22.08 -48.35 -3.35
N PHE A 15 -20.91 -47.80 -2.97
CA PHE A 15 -19.50 -48.20 -3.17
C PHE A 15 -18.77 -48.32 -4.53
N ALA A 16 -17.73 -47.48 -4.63
CA ALA A 16 -16.29 -47.77 -4.84
C ALA A 16 -15.85 -48.90 -5.79
N SER A 17 -14.96 -48.57 -6.76
CA SER A 17 -13.59 -49.11 -6.84
C SER A 17 -12.89 -48.75 -8.18
N CYS A 18 -11.60 -48.36 -8.06
CA CYS A 18 -10.46 -48.52 -8.96
C CYS A 18 -10.48 -48.11 -10.46
N GLY A 19 -9.38 -47.45 -10.85
CA GLY A 19 -8.60 -47.92 -12.01
C GLY A 19 -8.18 -46.86 -13.02
N GLU A 20 -6.88 -46.55 -13.04
CA GLU A 20 -6.15 -45.73 -14.01
C GLU A 20 -6.41 -46.06 -15.49
N THR A 21 -6.36 -44.98 -16.30
CA THR A 21 -5.57 -44.79 -17.55
C THR A 21 -6.38 -43.99 -18.58
N LYS A 22 -6.19 -42.66 -18.57
CA LYS A 22 -6.76 -41.75 -19.56
C LYS A 22 -5.76 -41.53 -20.70
N LYS A 23 -6.15 -42.10 -21.83
CA LYS A 23 -5.96 -41.74 -23.24
C LYS A 23 -5.49 -40.29 -23.52
N GLU A 24 -4.44 -40.19 -24.33
CA GLU A 24 -4.02 -39.00 -25.08
C GLU A 24 -5.14 -38.51 -26.03
N GLU A 25 -5.33 -37.20 -26.12
CA GLU A 25 -5.17 -36.38 -27.34
C GLU A 25 -5.98 -35.07 -27.28
N ILE A 26 -5.23 -33.96 -27.15
CA ILE A 26 -5.33 -32.73 -27.94
C ILE A 26 -6.68 -31.99 -27.94
N LYS A 27 -6.76 -30.95 -27.10
CA LYS A 27 -7.24 -29.63 -27.54
C LYS A 27 -6.26 -28.56 -27.06
N LYS A 28 -5.69 -27.85 -28.05
CA LYS A 28 -4.95 -26.60 -27.91
C LYS A 28 -5.67 -25.65 -26.95
N GLU A 29 -5.08 -25.44 -25.79
CA GLU A 29 -5.27 -24.21 -25.02
C GLU A 29 -4.15 -23.26 -25.42
N VAL A 30 -4.58 -22.06 -25.77
CA VAL A 30 -3.74 -20.92 -26.12
C VAL A 30 -2.87 -20.60 -24.92
N GLU A 31 -1.56 -20.61 -25.16
CA GLU A 31 -0.52 -20.14 -24.28
C GLU A 31 -0.81 -18.68 -23.88
N THR A 32 -1.38 -18.47 -22.70
CA THR A 32 -1.06 -17.29 -21.92
C THR A 32 0.22 -17.61 -21.17
N PRO A 33 1.35 -16.90 -21.44
CA PRO A 33 2.45 -16.95 -20.51
C PRO A 33 1.92 -16.38 -19.19
N VAL A 34 1.92 -17.19 -18.15
CA VAL A 34 1.94 -16.70 -16.78
C VAL A 34 3.23 -15.90 -16.69
N GLU A 35 3.12 -14.59 -16.90
CA GLU A 35 4.12 -13.63 -16.50
C GLU A 35 4.19 -13.73 -14.98
N ALA A 36 5.04 -14.66 -14.51
CA ALA A 36 5.50 -14.69 -13.16
C ALA A 36 6.08 -13.30 -12.91
N ALA A 37 5.34 -12.48 -12.16
CA ALA A 37 5.82 -11.24 -11.61
C ALA A 37 7.14 -11.56 -10.91
N LYS A 38 8.23 -11.24 -11.58
CA LYS A 38 9.55 -11.25 -11.01
C LYS A 38 9.48 -10.20 -9.91
N GLU A 39 9.43 -10.62 -8.65
CA GLU A 39 9.69 -9.72 -7.55
C GLU A 39 11.10 -9.20 -7.76
N GLU A 40 11.22 -8.04 -8.43
CA GLU A 40 12.45 -7.28 -8.43
C GLU A 40 12.71 -6.88 -6.98
N ILE A 41 13.87 -7.31 -6.47
CA ILE A 41 14.34 -6.91 -5.15
C ILE A 41 14.53 -5.40 -5.20
N LYS A 42 13.64 -4.66 -4.53
CA LYS A 42 13.70 -3.20 -4.46
C LYS A 42 14.91 -2.77 -3.64
N THR A 43 15.75 -1.95 -4.23
CA THR A 43 16.95 -1.35 -3.63
C THR A 43 16.62 -0.05 -2.92
N THR A 44 17.55 0.46 -2.12
CA THR A 44 17.40 1.81 -1.52
C THR A 44 17.23 2.89 -2.59
N ASP A 45 17.86 2.75 -3.75
CA ASP A 45 17.74 3.69 -4.85
C ASP A 45 16.33 3.67 -5.47
N ASP A 46 15.70 2.48 -5.54
CA ASP A 46 14.31 2.36 -5.99
C ASP A 46 13.34 3.06 -5.03
N TYR A 47 13.55 2.89 -3.72
CA TYR A 47 12.77 3.60 -2.69
C TYR A 47 13.01 5.11 -2.74
N LEU A 48 14.24 5.56 -3.02
CA LEU A 48 14.55 6.97 -3.17
C LEU A 48 13.84 7.59 -4.37
N ALA A 49 13.88 6.90 -5.52
CA ALA A 49 13.20 7.32 -6.75
C ALA A 49 11.68 7.39 -6.56
N LEU A 50 11.08 6.31 -6.03
CA LEU A 50 9.64 6.24 -5.72
C LEU A 50 9.24 7.32 -4.71
N GLY A 51 10.02 7.50 -3.64
CA GLY A 51 9.76 8.51 -2.62
C GLY A 51 9.77 9.92 -3.19
N LYS A 52 10.72 10.25 -4.07
CA LYS A 52 10.79 11.54 -4.76
C LYS A 52 9.60 11.77 -5.68
N GLU A 53 9.20 10.75 -6.43
CA GLU A 53 8.03 10.80 -7.31
C GLU A 53 6.75 11.03 -6.51
N LEU A 54 6.52 10.24 -5.45
CA LEU A 54 5.37 10.38 -4.57
C LEU A 54 5.33 11.75 -3.90
N PHE A 55 6.45 12.21 -3.37
CA PHE A 55 6.53 13.51 -2.69
C PHE A 55 6.18 14.67 -3.64
N THR A 56 6.51 14.53 -4.92
CA THR A 56 6.16 15.51 -5.97
C THR A 56 4.70 15.36 -6.41
N SER A 57 4.27 14.16 -6.78
CA SER A 57 2.93 13.89 -7.35
C SER A 57 1.80 14.04 -6.33
N LYS A 58 2.08 13.78 -5.05
CA LYS A 58 1.17 14.06 -3.92
C LYS A 58 1.28 15.49 -3.42
N THR A 59 2.01 16.34 -4.14
CA THR A 59 2.12 17.79 -3.88
C THR A 59 2.74 18.17 -2.54
N CYS A 60 3.45 17.26 -1.87
CA CYS A 60 4.12 17.52 -0.60
C CYS A 60 5.14 18.68 -0.72
N VAL A 61 5.80 18.77 -1.89
CA VAL A 61 6.74 19.86 -2.24
C VAL A 61 6.13 21.26 -2.15
N THR A 62 4.81 21.40 -2.25
CA THR A 62 4.15 22.73 -2.20
C THR A 62 4.21 23.35 -0.82
N CYS A 63 4.23 22.52 0.22
CA CYS A 63 4.25 22.95 1.63
C CYS A 63 5.59 22.70 2.32
N HIS A 64 6.35 21.67 1.89
CA HIS A 64 7.58 21.23 2.52
C HIS A 64 8.75 21.39 1.55
N GLN A 65 9.48 22.49 1.71
CA GLN A 65 10.72 22.73 0.97
C GLN A 65 11.92 22.10 1.70
N PRO A 66 13.04 21.83 1.01
CA PRO A 66 14.22 21.24 1.63
C PRO A 66 14.71 22.01 2.86
N ASP A 67 14.89 23.33 2.72
CA ASP A 67 15.73 24.12 3.64
C ASP A 67 14.96 25.27 4.33
N VAL A 68 13.73 25.54 3.91
CA VAL A 68 12.99 26.72 4.37
C VAL A 68 11.55 26.35 4.71
N LYS A 69 11.05 26.90 5.83
CA LYS A 69 9.64 26.85 6.16
C LYS A 69 8.87 27.78 5.21
N VAL A 70 7.89 27.23 4.48
CA VAL A 70 6.98 28.02 3.62
C VAL A 70 5.57 27.99 4.17
N ILE A 71 4.93 26.82 4.14
CA ILE A 71 3.64 26.55 4.76
C ILE A 71 3.89 25.57 5.91
N GLY A 72 4.42 24.40 5.56
CA GLY A 72 4.91 23.41 6.51
C GLY A 72 6.39 23.63 6.88
N PRO A 73 6.88 22.97 7.94
CA PRO A 73 8.30 22.95 8.28
C PRO A 73 9.16 22.45 7.13
N SER A 74 10.42 22.89 7.08
CA SER A 74 11.38 22.39 6.11
C SER A 74 11.65 20.90 6.33
N ILE A 75 12.06 20.19 5.27
CA ILE A 75 12.38 18.76 5.38
C ILE A 75 13.56 18.55 6.33
N LYS A 76 14.54 19.46 6.33
CA LYS A 76 15.66 19.44 7.29
C LYS A 76 15.20 19.58 8.74
N ASP A 77 14.28 20.49 9.02
CA ASP A 77 13.74 20.66 10.39
C ASP A 77 12.97 19.42 10.83
N ILE A 78 12.20 18.81 9.92
CA ILE A 78 11.52 17.54 10.18
C ILE A 78 12.54 16.47 10.52
N ASN A 79 13.54 16.24 9.65
CA ASN A 79 14.55 15.20 9.85
C ASN A 79 15.32 15.40 11.15
N LYS A 80 15.72 16.63 11.46
CA LYS A 80 16.39 16.99 12.70
C LYS A 80 15.55 16.60 13.90
N LYS A 81 14.28 17.03 13.93
CA LYS A 81 13.38 16.76 15.06
C LYS A 81 13.15 15.26 15.24
N TYR A 82 12.87 14.53 14.16
CA TYR A 82 12.64 13.08 14.22
C TYR A 82 13.90 12.31 14.65
N THR A 83 15.09 12.78 14.29
CA THR A 83 16.36 12.21 14.78
C THR A 83 16.54 12.46 16.28
N GLU A 84 16.36 13.72 16.71
CA GLU A 84 16.52 14.11 18.12
C GLU A 84 15.55 13.39 19.07
N THR A 85 14.34 13.09 18.61
CA THR A 85 13.31 12.44 19.42
C THR A 85 13.24 10.93 19.21
N ASN A 86 14.10 10.35 18.35
CA ASN A 86 13.96 8.97 17.88
C ASN A 86 12.53 8.67 17.39
N GLY A 87 11.95 9.62 16.66
CA GLY A 87 10.57 9.55 16.18
C GLY A 87 10.43 8.65 14.95
N ASN A 88 9.23 8.11 14.74
CA ASN A 88 8.91 7.32 13.56
C ASN A 88 8.01 8.13 12.60
N ILE A 89 8.59 8.66 11.52
CA ILE A 89 7.84 9.46 10.54
C ILE A 89 6.75 8.66 9.85
N VAL A 90 6.96 7.36 9.61
CA VAL A 90 5.94 6.48 9.01
C VAL A 90 4.75 6.33 9.94
N ALA A 91 4.97 6.19 11.25
CA ALA A 91 3.88 6.15 12.23
C ALA A 91 3.08 7.46 12.25
N PHE A 92 3.73 8.61 12.12
CA PHE A 92 3.05 9.91 11.96
C PHE A 92 2.23 9.98 10.67
N LEU A 93 2.80 9.56 9.53
CA LEU A 93 2.10 9.56 8.25
C LEU A 93 0.89 8.60 8.23
N LYS A 94 0.90 7.56 9.07
CA LYS A 94 -0.24 6.68 9.32
C LYS A 94 -1.27 7.26 10.31
N GLY A 95 -0.99 8.40 10.93
CA GLY A 95 -1.83 9.01 11.96
C GLY A 95 -1.76 8.31 13.32
N GLU A 96 -0.76 7.46 13.54
CA GLU A 96 -0.58 6.68 14.78
C GLU A 96 0.08 7.50 15.90
N THR A 97 0.70 8.63 15.55
CA THR A 97 1.40 9.51 16.50
C THR A 97 1.04 10.97 16.28
N PRO A 98 1.06 11.81 17.33
CA PRO A 98 0.82 13.24 17.18
C PRO A 98 1.98 13.94 16.45
N ALA A 99 1.72 15.14 15.92
CA ALA A 99 2.76 15.98 15.34
C ALA A 99 3.79 16.39 16.43
N ILE A 100 5.08 16.31 16.09
CA ILE A 100 6.18 16.65 17.01
C ILE A 100 7.04 17.84 16.53
N VAL A 101 6.83 18.32 15.30
CA VAL A 101 7.65 19.37 14.65
C VAL A 101 6.97 20.73 14.77
N ASP A 102 5.84 20.91 14.09
CA ASP A 102 4.98 22.08 14.23
C ASP A 102 3.70 21.64 14.96
N THR A 103 3.53 22.14 16.19
CA THR A 103 2.44 21.76 17.09
C THR A 103 1.39 22.86 17.22
N ASP A 104 1.46 23.91 16.39
CA ASP A 104 0.38 24.90 16.30
C ASP A 104 -0.92 24.20 15.86
N PRO A 105 -2.06 24.40 16.56
CA PRO A 105 -3.31 23.73 16.24
C PRO A 105 -3.78 23.91 14.79
N GLY A 106 -3.52 25.08 14.20
CA GLY A 106 -3.83 25.35 12.79
C GLY A 106 -2.97 24.52 11.84
N GLN A 107 -1.67 24.46 12.08
CA GLN A 107 -0.74 23.64 11.30
C GLN A 107 -1.04 22.14 11.42
N VAL A 108 -1.34 21.68 12.63
CA VAL A 108 -1.76 20.30 12.88
C VAL A 108 -3.03 19.97 12.10
N ALA A 109 -4.03 20.87 12.11
CA ALA A 109 -5.27 20.67 11.36
C ALA A 109 -5.04 20.61 9.84
N ILE A 110 -4.17 21.47 9.30
CA ILE A 110 -3.81 21.46 7.87
C ILE A 110 -3.13 20.15 7.49
N MET A 111 -2.11 19.71 8.24
CA MET A 111 -1.43 18.45 7.94
C MET A 111 -2.37 17.26 8.12
N LYS A 112 -3.21 17.27 9.16
CA LYS A 112 -4.22 16.22 9.39
C LYS A 112 -5.18 16.07 8.23
N ALA A 113 -5.60 17.16 7.57
CA ALA A 113 -6.43 17.07 6.38
C ALA A 113 -5.74 16.31 5.22
N ASN A 114 -4.42 16.43 5.07
CA ASN A 114 -3.64 15.65 4.11
C ASN A 114 -3.53 14.17 4.53
N LEU A 115 -3.29 13.93 5.84
CA LEU A 115 -3.25 12.58 6.42
C LEU A 115 -4.57 11.83 6.18
N ASP A 116 -5.68 12.45 6.55
CA ASP A 116 -7.03 11.91 6.41
C ASP A 116 -7.53 11.89 4.96
N GLY A 117 -6.90 12.68 4.08
CA GLY A 117 -7.22 12.77 2.66
C GLY A 117 -6.57 11.64 1.86
N PHE A 118 -5.37 11.89 1.36
CA PHE A 118 -4.71 10.99 0.41
C PHE A 118 -3.60 10.14 1.04
N VAL A 119 -2.96 10.58 2.12
CA VAL A 119 -1.81 9.85 2.70
C VAL A 119 -2.26 8.51 3.28
N LYS A 120 -3.44 8.44 3.91
CA LYS A 120 -4.02 7.17 4.41
C LYS A 120 -4.24 6.10 3.35
N ASN A 121 -4.27 6.48 2.06
CA ASN A 121 -4.46 5.55 0.95
C ASN A 121 -3.13 5.03 0.38
N LEU A 122 -1.99 5.51 0.89
CA LEU A 122 -0.67 5.01 0.53
C LEU A 122 -0.40 3.67 1.21
N THR A 123 0.24 2.77 0.46
CA THR A 123 0.72 1.49 0.97
C THR A 123 1.88 1.69 1.96
N SER A 124 2.14 0.66 2.78
CA SER A 124 3.31 0.66 3.67
C SER A 124 4.62 0.87 2.91
N GLU A 125 4.70 0.38 1.68
CA GLU A 125 5.87 0.53 0.82
C GLU A 125 6.06 1.99 0.38
N GLU A 126 5.00 2.63 -0.12
CA GLU A 126 5.01 4.03 -0.53
C GLU A 126 5.34 4.96 0.64
N LEU A 127 4.81 4.68 1.84
CA LEU A 127 5.14 5.43 3.05
C LEU A 127 6.62 5.27 3.45
N ALA A 128 7.18 4.08 3.32
CA ALA A 128 8.60 3.83 3.54
C ALA A 128 9.46 4.57 2.49
N ALA A 129 9.04 4.60 1.23
CA ALA A 129 9.72 5.34 0.16
C ALA A 129 9.73 6.86 0.43
N LEU A 130 8.60 7.42 0.88
CA LEU A 130 8.54 8.82 1.33
C LEU A 130 9.54 9.10 2.46
N ALA A 131 9.62 8.21 3.46
CA ALA A 131 10.58 8.35 4.56
C ALA A 131 12.04 8.29 4.08
N VAL A 132 12.37 7.37 3.17
CA VAL A 132 13.70 7.28 2.55
C VAL A 132 14.05 8.57 1.80
N TYR A 133 13.14 9.08 0.98
CA TYR A 133 13.35 10.33 0.27
C TYR A 133 13.53 11.52 1.21
N MET A 134 12.66 11.68 2.20
CA MET A 134 12.79 12.76 3.19
C MET A 134 14.15 12.70 3.88
N ASN A 135 14.56 11.52 4.37
CA ASN A 135 15.86 11.32 5.04
C ASN A 135 17.08 11.57 4.14
N SER A 136 16.93 11.51 2.82
CA SER A 136 18.03 11.83 1.89
C SER A 136 18.40 13.32 1.87
N ILE A 137 17.51 14.18 2.37
CA ILE A 137 17.66 15.64 2.38
C ILE A 137 18.32 16.07 3.70
N LYS A 138 19.55 16.58 3.62
CA LYS A 138 20.42 16.90 4.77
C LYS A 138 20.59 18.38 5.01
#